data_AF-A0A959RYD0-F1
#
_entry.id   AF-A0A959RYD0-F1
#
_cell.length_a   1.000
_cell.length_b   1.000
_cell.length_c   1.000
_cell.angle_alpha   90.00
_cell.angle_beta   90.00
_cell.angle_gamma   90.00
#
_symmetry.space_group_name_H-M   'P 1'
#
loop_
_entity.id
_entity.type
_entity.pdbx_description
1 polymer ?
#
loop_
_entity_poly.entity_id
_entity_poly.type
_entity_poly.pdbx_seq_one_letter_code
_entity_poly.pdbx_strand_id
1 'polypeptide(L)'
;PEYYAKIHGDYAQFTDGFVAYSDGCHDDVNKVIWSQRGWDTQKNVRDILIEYSQFFFGKNIAIESADGILALEQNWLGPLKANGSVETTFSFWKNLEKQNPELQNNWRWLLLQLRAEYDNYVRRRLIYEKDLEKQANMILENINEENYNQKMNLALLKINEAETKPISQNLKSNIVKYCDDLFKIIGLQTSVELYQASGAQRGCILDFVDHPLNNRWWYQDELKKINELKNVSEKIEHLKTIRDWENPGVGSYYDDISNIANSPHVTTTVFDAVDFVWLDDGKSRIRLSSQVYQNDPILEYENLDPNARYILRLTGYGDALLRIDGERLEPTLYNKEIEQFKEFIVPKRVVGDGKITVTFDRPEESNINWRDYSRISDVWLIKR
;
A
#
# COMPACT_ATOMS: atom_id res chain seq x y z
N PRO A 1 -13.62 13.59 -2.08
CA PRO A 1 -14.44 14.63 -2.74
C PRO A 1 -13.61 15.57 -3.62
N GLU A 2 -12.58 16.23 -3.06
CA GLU A 2 -11.74 17.20 -3.76
C GLU A 2 -10.95 16.57 -4.91
N TYR A 3 -10.39 15.38 -4.70
CA TYR A 3 -9.65 14.68 -5.75
C TYR A 3 -10.55 14.35 -6.95
N TYR A 4 -11.78 13.87 -6.67
CA TYR A 4 -12.75 13.54 -7.70
C TYR A 4 -13.24 14.79 -8.46
N ALA A 5 -13.44 15.91 -7.75
CA ALA A 5 -13.78 17.20 -8.34
C ALA A 5 -12.65 17.75 -9.22
N LYS A 6 -11.40 17.56 -8.79
CA LYS A 6 -10.21 17.94 -9.58
C LYS A 6 -10.16 17.16 -10.89
N ILE A 7 -10.29 15.83 -10.85
CA ILE A 7 -10.32 15.00 -12.07
C ILE A 7 -11.44 15.50 -13.00
N HIS A 8 -12.65 15.68 -12.50
CA HIS A 8 -13.74 16.22 -13.30
C HIS A 8 -13.36 17.55 -13.96
N GLY A 9 -12.85 18.51 -13.18
CA GLY A 9 -12.48 19.84 -13.66
C GLY A 9 -11.37 19.83 -14.72
N ASP A 10 -10.35 19.00 -14.53
CA ASP A 10 -9.21 18.87 -15.45
C ASP A 10 -9.69 18.39 -16.84
N TYR A 11 -10.64 17.45 -16.87
CA TYR A 11 -11.11 16.82 -18.11
C TYR A 11 -12.35 17.47 -18.74
N ALA A 12 -13.18 18.19 -17.97
CA ALA A 12 -14.45 18.75 -18.45
C ALA A 12 -14.31 19.65 -19.70
N GLN A 13 -13.19 20.37 -19.82
CA GLN A 13 -12.91 21.24 -20.97
C GLN A 13 -12.71 20.47 -22.29
N PHE A 14 -12.40 19.17 -22.21
CA PHE A 14 -12.15 18.31 -23.37
C PHE A 14 -13.38 17.49 -23.76
N THR A 15 -14.52 17.71 -23.11
CA THR A 15 -15.76 16.96 -23.32
C THR A 15 -16.92 17.91 -23.61
N ASP A 16 -17.86 17.49 -24.46
CA ASP A 16 -19.15 18.16 -24.64
C ASP A 16 -20.25 17.31 -23.98
N GLY A 17 -20.75 17.79 -22.84
CA GLY A 17 -21.64 17.04 -21.94
C GLY A 17 -20.91 16.19 -20.90
N PHE A 18 -21.68 15.48 -20.06
CA PHE A 18 -21.14 14.57 -19.05
C PHE A 18 -22.03 13.34 -18.86
N VAL A 19 -21.43 12.25 -18.37
CA VAL A 19 -22.13 11.05 -17.88
C VAL A 19 -21.73 10.83 -16.43
N ALA A 20 -22.71 10.68 -15.54
CA ALA A 20 -22.48 10.31 -14.14
C ALA A 20 -22.57 8.79 -13.98
N TYR A 21 -21.41 8.12 -14.09
CA TYR A 21 -21.27 6.69 -13.82
C TYR A 21 -21.17 6.42 -12.31
N SER A 22 -21.52 5.21 -11.89
CA SER A 22 -21.35 4.75 -10.51
C SER A 22 -21.15 3.24 -10.48
N ASP A 23 -20.15 2.80 -9.71
CA ASP A 23 -19.83 1.39 -9.47
C ASP A 23 -20.64 0.81 -8.28
N GLY A 24 -21.41 1.63 -7.57
CA GLY A 24 -22.34 1.19 -6.52
C GLY A 24 -22.42 2.17 -5.35
N CYS A 25 -22.93 1.70 -4.20
CA CYS A 25 -23.14 2.57 -3.05
C CYS A 25 -21.84 3.12 -2.41
N HIS A 26 -20.68 2.54 -2.71
CA HIS A 26 -19.40 2.94 -2.13
C HIS A 26 -18.86 4.24 -2.73
N ASP A 27 -19.33 4.67 -3.91
CA ASP A 27 -18.96 5.94 -4.54
C ASP A 27 -20.03 7.04 -4.38
N ASP A 28 -21.04 6.84 -3.53
CA ASP A 28 -22.24 7.69 -3.44
C ASP A 28 -21.92 9.19 -3.31
N VAL A 29 -21.01 9.57 -2.42
CA VAL A 29 -20.55 10.97 -2.26
C VAL A 29 -19.87 11.47 -3.54
N ASN A 30 -18.95 10.68 -4.10
CA ASN A 30 -18.16 11.08 -5.28
C ASN A 30 -19.06 11.22 -6.51
N LYS A 31 -20.08 10.39 -6.65
CA LYS A 31 -21.10 10.50 -7.71
C LYS A 31 -21.85 11.81 -7.62
N VAL A 32 -22.24 12.25 -6.41
CA VAL A 32 -22.93 13.53 -6.22
C VAL A 32 -22.02 14.70 -6.58
N ILE A 33 -20.74 14.65 -6.19
CA ILE A 33 -19.73 15.62 -6.61
C ILE A 33 -19.64 15.72 -8.13
N TRP A 34 -19.49 14.57 -8.81
CA TRP A 34 -19.39 14.53 -10.28
C TRP A 34 -20.64 15.04 -10.96
N SER A 35 -21.82 14.66 -10.47
CA SER A 35 -23.11 15.06 -11.06
C SER A 35 -23.36 16.57 -10.92
N GLN A 36 -23.03 17.14 -9.76
CA GLN A 36 -23.16 18.58 -9.51
C GLN A 36 -22.14 19.39 -10.31
N ARG A 37 -20.89 18.90 -10.43
CA ARG A 37 -19.85 19.52 -11.26
C ARG A 37 -20.09 19.38 -12.76
N GLY A 38 -20.82 18.33 -13.19
CA GLY A 38 -21.26 18.17 -14.56
C GLY A 38 -22.27 19.24 -14.99
N TRP A 39 -23.04 19.78 -14.05
CA TRP A 39 -23.92 20.92 -14.29
C TRP A 39 -23.18 22.27 -14.17
N ASP A 40 -22.36 22.43 -13.14
CA ASP A 40 -21.54 23.61 -12.92
C ASP A 40 -20.11 23.20 -12.52
N THR A 41 -19.19 23.31 -13.48
CA THR A 41 -17.79 22.90 -13.30
C THR A 41 -17.07 23.67 -12.21
N GLN A 42 -17.57 24.82 -11.77
CA GLN A 42 -16.97 25.68 -10.75
C GLN A 42 -17.65 25.57 -9.36
N LYS A 43 -18.75 24.82 -9.23
CA LYS A 43 -19.52 24.72 -7.98
C LYS A 43 -18.72 24.17 -6.80
N ASN A 44 -18.46 24.97 -5.77
CA ASN A 44 -17.60 24.61 -4.63
C ASN A 44 -17.92 23.23 -4.01
N VAL A 45 -16.88 22.42 -3.76
CA VAL A 45 -17.03 21.04 -3.25
C VAL A 45 -17.69 21.01 -1.87
N ARG A 46 -17.29 21.91 -0.96
CA ARG A 46 -17.87 21.98 0.38
C ARG A 46 -19.35 22.36 0.32
N ASP A 47 -19.74 23.27 -0.56
CA ASP A 47 -21.15 23.64 -0.74
C ASP A 47 -21.98 22.45 -1.25
N ILE A 48 -21.44 21.67 -2.20
CA ILE A 48 -22.09 20.43 -2.66
C ILE A 48 -22.26 19.45 -1.49
N LEU A 49 -21.24 19.29 -0.64
CA LEU A 49 -21.31 18.40 0.51
C LEU A 49 -22.31 18.88 1.57
N ILE A 50 -22.45 20.19 1.78
CA ILE A 50 -23.48 20.74 2.66
C ILE A 50 -24.87 20.45 2.11
N GLU A 51 -25.12 20.63 0.81
CA GLU A 51 -26.39 20.29 0.17
C GLU A 51 -26.69 18.78 0.30
N TYR A 52 -25.69 17.94 0.03
CA TYR A 52 -25.76 16.48 0.21
C TYR A 52 -26.14 16.11 1.64
N SER A 53 -25.40 16.62 2.63
CA SER A 53 -25.62 16.32 4.04
C SER A 53 -26.94 16.88 4.54
N GLN A 54 -27.36 18.07 4.09
CA GLN A 54 -28.68 18.60 4.43
C GLN A 54 -29.81 17.71 3.91
N PHE A 55 -29.68 17.22 2.67
CA PHE A 55 -30.69 16.36 2.06
C PHE A 55 -30.78 14.99 2.74
N PHE A 56 -29.65 14.35 3.03
CA PHE A 56 -29.64 12.98 3.55
C PHE A 56 -29.63 12.89 5.07
N PHE A 57 -29.06 13.86 5.78
CA PHE A 57 -28.86 13.81 7.24
C PHE A 57 -29.64 14.91 7.99
N GLY A 58 -30.06 15.95 7.28
CA GLY A 58 -30.85 17.05 7.84
C GLY A 58 -30.04 18.32 8.08
N LYS A 59 -30.75 19.45 8.14
CA LYS A 59 -30.16 20.80 8.18
C LYS A 59 -29.23 21.04 9.37
N ASN A 60 -29.54 20.47 10.54
CA ASN A 60 -28.85 20.80 11.79
C ASN A 60 -27.42 20.26 11.86
N ILE A 61 -27.05 19.31 11.01
CA ILE A 61 -25.72 18.66 11.01
C ILE A 61 -25.04 18.73 9.64
N ALA A 62 -25.60 19.49 8.71
CA ALA A 62 -25.17 19.50 7.32
C ALA A 62 -23.73 20.02 7.17
N ILE A 63 -23.39 21.05 7.94
CA ILE A 63 -22.06 21.68 7.92
C ILE A 63 -21.02 20.73 8.51
N GLU A 64 -21.30 20.19 9.68
CA GLU A 64 -20.41 19.28 10.40
C GLU A 64 -20.19 17.98 9.62
N SER A 65 -21.24 17.45 9.00
CA SER A 65 -21.14 16.24 8.16
C SER A 65 -20.30 16.50 6.90
N ALA A 66 -20.48 17.65 6.25
CA ALA A 66 -19.66 18.04 5.09
C ALA A 66 -18.17 18.15 5.45
N ASP A 67 -17.86 18.79 6.58
CA ASP A 67 -16.49 18.91 7.09
C ASP A 67 -15.93 17.53 7.48
N GLY A 68 -16.75 16.66 8.08
CA GLY A 68 -16.38 15.27 8.39
C GLY A 68 -16.07 14.44 7.14
N ILE A 69 -16.82 14.62 6.05
CA ILE A 69 -16.58 13.92 4.78
C ILE A 69 -15.26 14.39 4.16
N LEU A 70 -14.95 15.69 4.20
CA LEU A 70 -13.66 16.21 3.76
C LEU A 70 -12.51 15.67 4.61
N ALA A 71 -12.70 15.58 5.93
CA ALA A 71 -11.70 15.02 6.83
C ALA A 71 -11.41 13.53 6.56
N LEU A 72 -12.40 12.75 6.10
CA LEU A 72 -12.18 11.36 5.67
C LEU A 72 -11.31 11.25 4.42
N GLU A 73 -11.39 12.21 3.48
CA GLU A 73 -10.47 12.25 2.33
C GLU A 73 -9.05 12.60 2.77
N GLN A 74 -8.90 13.52 3.72
CA GLN A 74 -7.59 13.91 4.26
C GLN A 74 -6.85 12.75 4.95
N ASN A 75 -7.56 11.74 5.46
CA ASN A 75 -6.94 10.53 6.04
C ASN A 75 -6.00 9.81 5.05
N TRP A 76 -6.24 9.97 3.75
CA TRP A 76 -5.53 9.25 2.67
C TRP A 76 -4.55 10.14 1.91
N LEU A 77 -4.29 11.35 2.40
CA LEU A 77 -3.18 12.17 1.92
C LEU A 77 -1.90 11.82 2.70
N GLY A 78 -0.95 11.22 1.98
CA GLY A 78 0.34 10.82 2.53
C GLY A 78 0.33 9.51 3.33
N PRO A 79 1.44 9.17 3.99
CA PRO A 79 1.60 7.87 4.65
C PRO A 79 0.67 7.71 5.87
N LEU A 80 -0.21 6.71 5.85
CA LEU A 80 -1.21 6.48 6.89
C LEU A 80 -0.61 6.37 8.31
N LYS A 81 0.56 5.73 8.44
CA LYS A 81 1.30 5.60 9.70
C LYS A 81 1.63 6.96 10.33
N ALA A 82 2.02 7.94 9.50
CA ALA A 82 2.40 9.28 9.93
C ALA A 82 1.20 10.22 10.07
N ASN A 83 0.07 9.92 9.42
CA ASN A 83 -1.09 10.79 9.41
C ASN A 83 -1.87 10.74 10.73
N GLY A 84 -1.59 11.66 11.66
CA GLY A 84 -2.26 11.74 12.95
C GLY A 84 -3.73 12.19 12.89
N SER A 85 -4.17 12.82 11.78
CA SER A 85 -5.53 13.37 11.67
C SER A 85 -6.60 12.28 11.72
N VAL A 86 -6.26 11.04 11.35
CA VAL A 86 -7.18 9.90 11.37
C VAL A 86 -7.83 9.70 12.74
N GLU A 87 -7.08 9.87 13.83
CA GLU A 87 -7.62 9.75 15.19
C GLU A 87 -8.61 10.88 15.51
N THR A 88 -8.33 12.09 15.03
CA THR A 88 -9.21 13.25 15.22
C THR A 88 -10.47 13.15 14.35
N THR A 89 -10.36 12.69 13.10
CA THR A 89 -11.47 12.40 12.19
C THR A 89 -12.37 11.32 12.77
N PHE A 90 -11.79 10.23 13.28
CA PHE A 90 -12.52 9.18 13.99
C PHE A 90 -13.30 9.73 15.19
N SER A 91 -12.61 10.44 16.09
CA SER A 91 -13.24 11.02 17.29
C SER A 91 -14.38 11.99 16.92
N PHE A 92 -14.21 12.76 15.85
CA PHE A 92 -15.24 13.64 15.32
C PHE A 92 -16.49 12.86 14.88
N TRP A 93 -16.33 11.83 14.05
CA TRP A 93 -17.44 11.00 13.58
C TRP A 93 -18.16 10.24 14.70
N LYS A 94 -17.43 9.74 15.71
CA LYS A 94 -18.05 9.10 16.89
C LYS A 94 -18.86 10.09 17.73
N ASN A 95 -18.38 11.33 17.87
CA ASN A 95 -19.14 12.37 18.56
C ASN A 95 -20.42 12.73 17.81
N LEU A 96 -20.35 12.85 16.48
CA LEU A 96 -21.53 13.06 15.65
C LEU A 96 -22.52 11.91 15.76
N GLU A 97 -22.06 10.66 15.73
CA GLU A 97 -22.93 9.49 15.89
C GLU A 97 -23.69 9.50 17.22
N LYS A 98 -22.98 9.80 18.31
CA LYS A 98 -23.56 9.86 19.65
C LYS A 98 -24.64 10.94 19.78
N GLN A 99 -24.48 12.05 19.07
CA GLN A 99 -25.41 13.19 19.12
C GLN A 99 -26.62 13.01 18.21
N ASN A 100 -26.57 12.11 17.23
CA ASN A 100 -27.61 11.95 16.20
C ASN A 100 -28.04 10.47 16.06
N PRO A 101 -28.57 9.85 17.13
CA PRO A 101 -28.97 8.43 17.13
C PRO A 101 -30.09 8.11 16.12
N GLU A 102 -30.85 9.11 15.68
CA GLU A 102 -31.89 8.96 14.66
C GLU A 102 -31.36 8.52 13.29
N LEU A 103 -30.07 8.73 13.01
CA LEU A 103 -29.42 8.37 11.74
C LEU A 103 -28.92 6.92 11.70
N GLN A 104 -29.13 6.14 12.76
CA GLN A 104 -28.64 4.76 12.86
C GLN A 104 -29.14 3.82 11.76
N ASN A 105 -30.25 4.14 11.09
CA ASN A 105 -30.78 3.36 9.96
C ASN A 105 -30.54 4.03 8.59
N ASN A 106 -29.79 5.13 8.56
CA ASN A 106 -29.43 5.80 7.31
C ASN A 106 -28.15 5.18 6.74
N TRP A 107 -28.27 4.44 5.65
CA TRP A 107 -27.12 3.72 5.08
C TRP A 107 -25.96 4.64 4.65
N ARG A 108 -26.25 5.86 4.19
CA ARG A 108 -25.20 6.83 3.84
C ARG A 108 -24.42 7.29 5.06
N TRP A 109 -25.14 7.48 6.17
CA TRP A 109 -24.51 7.77 7.46
C TRP A 109 -23.64 6.60 7.92
N LEU A 110 -24.17 5.37 7.86
CA LEU A 110 -23.45 4.17 8.27
C LEU A 110 -22.20 3.91 7.41
N LEU A 111 -22.21 4.23 6.11
CA LEU A 111 -21.01 4.15 5.27
C LEU A 111 -19.90 5.10 5.74
N LEU A 112 -20.25 6.31 6.16
CA LEU A 112 -19.28 7.28 6.68
C LEU A 112 -18.74 6.87 8.05
N GLN A 113 -19.60 6.32 8.92
CA GLN A 113 -19.18 5.74 10.21
C GLN A 113 -18.26 4.53 10.02
N LEU A 114 -18.62 3.62 9.10
CA LEU A 114 -17.81 2.47 8.73
C LEU A 114 -16.43 2.92 8.23
N ARG A 115 -16.38 3.94 7.36
CA ARG A 115 -15.10 4.48 6.86
C ARG A 115 -14.25 5.05 7.99
N ALA A 116 -14.83 5.84 8.90
CA ALA A 116 -14.12 6.41 10.03
C ALA A 116 -13.53 5.34 10.96
N GLU A 117 -14.29 4.28 11.24
CA GLU A 117 -13.83 3.14 12.04
C GLU A 117 -12.73 2.34 11.34
N TYR A 118 -12.91 2.05 10.04
CA TYR A 118 -11.97 1.26 9.26
C TYR A 118 -10.62 1.97 9.11
N ASP A 119 -10.62 3.26 8.75
CA ASP A 119 -9.40 4.07 8.61
C ASP A 119 -8.60 4.07 9.94
N ASN A 120 -9.29 4.28 11.06
CA ASN A 120 -8.65 4.32 12.37
C ASN A 120 -8.12 2.94 12.79
N TYR A 121 -8.88 1.88 12.54
CA TYR A 121 -8.49 0.51 12.82
C TYR A 121 -7.24 0.10 12.05
N VAL A 122 -7.24 0.33 10.73
CA VAL A 122 -6.10 0.05 9.85
C VAL A 122 -4.89 0.83 10.29
N ARG A 123 -5.02 2.12 10.59
CA ARG A 123 -3.88 2.94 11.05
C ARG A 123 -3.24 2.39 12.33
N ARG A 124 -4.06 2.10 13.35
CA ARG A 124 -3.56 1.58 14.63
C ARG A 124 -2.85 0.23 14.42
N ARG A 125 -3.44 -0.67 13.63
CA ARG A 125 -2.82 -1.95 13.26
C ARG A 125 -1.52 -1.76 12.48
N LEU A 126 -1.47 -0.87 11.50
CA LEU A 126 -0.27 -0.60 10.71
C LEU A 126 0.90 -0.18 11.61
N ILE A 127 0.67 0.73 12.57
CA ILE A 127 1.68 1.16 13.53
C ILE A 127 2.18 -0.04 14.36
N TYR A 128 1.25 -0.80 14.93
CA TYR A 128 1.56 -1.95 15.77
C TYR A 128 2.30 -3.06 15.02
N GLU A 129 1.79 -3.48 13.87
CA GLU A 129 2.34 -4.58 13.09
C GLU A 129 3.70 -4.23 12.49
N LYS A 130 3.92 -2.99 12.04
CA LYS A 130 5.25 -2.55 11.61
C LYS A 130 6.25 -2.49 12.76
N ASP A 131 5.80 -2.18 13.97
CA ASP A 131 6.67 -2.25 15.16
C ASP A 131 7.04 -3.70 15.51
N LEU A 132 6.09 -4.65 15.38
CA LEU A 132 6.39 -6.08 15.54
C LEU A 132 7.39 -6.58 14.50
N GLU A 133 7.26 -6.19 13.24
CA GLU A 133 8.22 -6.53 12.17
C GLU A 133 9.62 -5.97 12.50
N LYS A 134 9.69 -4.71 12.95
CA LYS A 134 10.94 -4.09 13.38
C LYS A 134 11.57 -4.85 14.56
N GLN A 135 10.80 -5.18 15.59
CA GLN A 135 11.29 -5.95 16.73
C GLN A 135 11.77 -7.35 16.32
N ALA A 136 11.06 -8.01 15.39
CA ALA A 136 11.48 -9.31 14.86
C ALA A 136 12.82 -9.22 14.12
N ASN A 137 13.03 -8.18 13.31
CA ASN A 137 14.31 -7.93 12.63
C ASN A 137 15.44 -7.64 13.63
N MET A 138 15.19 -6.85 14.68
CA MET A 138 16.19 -6.59 15.74
C MET A 138 16.62 -7.87 16.46
N ILE A 139 15.71 -8.84 16.66
CA ILE A 139 16.07 -10.15 17.26
C ILE A 139 17.07 -10.92 16.38
N LEU A 140 17.07 -10.70 15.06
CA LEU A 140 17.99 -11.32 14.10
C LEU A 140 19.36 -10.59 14.00
N GLU A 141 19.61 -9.54 14.78
CA GLU A 141 20.94 -8.93 14.87
C GLU A 141 21.97 -9.91 15.46
N ASN A 142 23.23 -9.84 15.04
CA ASN A 142 24.33 -10.66 15.58
C ASN A 142 24.02 -12.18 15.62
N ILE A 143 23.36 -12.70 14.59
CA ILE A 143 23.14 -14.15 14.41
C ILE A 143 24.44 -14.87 14.07
N ASN A 144 24.62 -16.07 14.62
CA ASN A 144 25.75 -16.96 14.37
C ASN A 144 25.32 -18.44 14.45
N GLU A 145 26.24 -19.36 14.20
CA GLU A 145 25.94 -20.81 14.18
C GLU A 145 25.36 -21.36 15.49
N GLU A 146 25.69 -20.75 16.63
CA GLU A 146 25.24 -21.19 17.95
C GLU A 146 23.81 -20.72 18.27
N ASN A 147 23.41 -19.53 17.78
CA ASN A 147 22.18 -18.87 18.22
C ASN A 147 21.10 -18.69 17.13
N TYR A 148 21.39 -18.98 15.86
CA TYR A 148 20.47 -18.66 14.75
C TYR A 148 19.09 -19.29 14.94
N ASN A 149 19.02 -20.57 15.38
CA ASN A 149 17.76 -21.28 15.53
C ASN A 149 16.89 -20.68 16.65
N GLN A 150 17.51 -20.32 17.78
CA GLN A 150 16.81 -19.66 18.88
C GLN A 150 16.28 -18.29 18.46
N LYS A 151 17.12 -17.47 17.82
CA LYS A 151 16.73 -16.12 17.36
C LYS A 151 15.64 -16.17 16.29
N MET A 152 15.74 -17.12 15.35
CA MET A 152 14.70 -17.37 14.35
C MET A 152 13.34 -17.68 15.00
N ASN A 153 13.31 -18.58 15.98
CA ASN A 153 12.07 -18.92 16.71
C ASN A 153 11.52 -17.72 17.50
N LEU A 154 12.38 -16.94 18.15
CA LEU A 154 11.98 -15.73 18.86
C LEU A 154 11.41 -14.66 17.91
N ALA A 155 12.02 -14.47 16.75
CA ALA A 155 11.53 -13.54 15.73
C ALA A 155 10.16 -13.98 15.17
N LEU A 156 9.98 -15.28 14.93
CA LEU A 156 8.69 -15.86 14.53
C LEU A 156 7.61 -15.63 15.59
N LEU A 157 7.91 -15.88 16.87
CA LEU A 157 6.98 -15.62 17.97
C LEU A 157 6.61 -14.13 18.04
N LYS A 158 7.60 -13.24 17.87
CA LYS A 158 7.41 -11.79 17.90
C LYS A 158 6.49 -11.31 16.78
N ILE A 159 6.75 -11.69 15.52
CA ILE A 159 5.93 -11.22 14.40
C ILE A 159 4.49 -11.78 14.44
N ASN A 160 4.30 -12.96 15.07
CA ASN A 160 2.99 -13.58 15.30
C ASN A 160 2.20 -12.98 16.48
N GLU A 161 2.76 -12.01 17.22
CA GLU A 161 1.99 -11.27 18.24
C GLU A 161 0.81 -10.49 17.63
N ALA A 162 0.84 -10.20 16.32
CA ALA A 162 -0.29 -9.61 15.61
C ALA A 162 -1.55 -10.51 15.60
N GLU A 163 -1.39 -11.83 15.66
CA GLU A 163 -2.49 -12.81 15.74
C GLU A 163 -2.85 -13.14 17.20
N THR A 164 -1.85 -13.32 18.06
CA THR A 164 -2.05 -13.79 19.45
C THR A 164 -2.38 -12.66 20.42
N LYS A 165 -2.00 -11.43 20.10
CA LYS A 165 -2.25 -10.21 20.89
C LYS A 165 -2.77 -9.09 19.99
N PRO A 166 -3.93 -9.26 19.34
CA PRO A 166 -4.43 -8.27 18.40
C PRO A 166 -4.95 -7.03 19.16
N ILE A 167 -4.78 -5.86 18.56
CA ILE A 167 -5.19 -4.58 19.17
C ILE A 167 -6.52 -4.07 18.61
N SER A 168 -7.11 -3.07 19.29
CA SER A 168 -8.29 -2.33 18.83
C SER A 168 -9.47 -3.21 18.40
N GLN A 169 -9.69 -4.33 19.09
CA GLN A 169 -10.73 -5.30 18.75
C GLN A 169 -12.15 -4.72 18.81
N ASN A 170 -12.36 -3.69 19.62
CA ASN A 170 -13.62 -2.94 19.64
C ASN A 170 -13.93 -2.26 18.29
N LEU A 171 -12.93 -1.68 17.61
CA LEU A 171 -13.12 -1.06 16.29
C LEU A 171 -13.47 -2.13 15.26
N LYS A 172 -12.78 -3.28 15.30
CA LYS A 172 -13.10 -4.44 14.44
C LYS A 172 -14.54 -4.92 14.65
N SER A 173 -14.97 -5.08 15.89
CA SER A 173 -16.36 -5.48 16.19
C SER A 173 -17.37 -4.46 15.66
N ASN A 174 -17.06 -3.16 15.73
CA ASN A 174 -17.89 -2.11 15.15
C ASN A 174 -17.93 -2.21 13.62
N ILE A 175 -16.79 -2.41 12.95
CA ILE A 175 -16.72 -2.62 11.50
C ILE A 175 -17.62 -3.78 11.06
N VAL A 176 -17.51 -4.95 11.74
CA VAL A 176 -18.38 -6.11 11.48
C VAL A 176 -19.85 -5.74 11.64
N LYS A 177 -20.20 -5.01 12.70
CA LYS A 177 -21.57 -4.56 12.94
C LYS A 177 -22.08 -3.63 11.85
N TYR A 178 -21.32 -2.61 11.45
CA TYR A 178 -21.72 -1.70 10.38
C TYR A 178 -21.90 -2.43 9.05
N CYS A 179 -21.01 -3.37 8.72
CA CYS A 179 -21.14 -4.23 7.54
C CYS A 179 -22.44 -5.05 7.57
N ASP A 180 -22.78 -5.63 8.72
CA ASP A 180 -24.02 -6.41 8.91
C ASP A 180 -25.27 -5.53 8.82
N ASP A 181 -25.27 -4.35 9.44
CA ASP A 181 -26.36 -3.38 9.37
C ASP A 181 -26.57 -2.90 7.92
N LEU A 182 -25.48 -2.58 7.20
CA LEU A 182 -25.54 -2.18 5.78
C LEU A 182 -26.05 -3.31 4.88
N PHE A 183 -25.68 -4.56 5.14
CA PHE A 183 -26.25 -5.71 4.43
C PHE A 183 -27.76 -5.82 4.66
N LYS A 184 -28.22 -5.66 5.91
CA LYS A 184 -29.65 -5.72 6.24
C LYS A 184 -30.47 -4.56 5.65
N ILE A 185 -29.90 -3.35 5.58
CA ILE A 185 -30.62 -2.15 5.12
C ILE A 185 -30.65 -2.06 3.60
N ILE A 186 -29.51 -2.29 2.93
CA ILE A 186 -29.37 -2.07 1.48
C ILE A 186 -28.79 -3.26 0.70
N GLY A 187 -28.51 -4.39 1.36
CA GLY A 187 -27.92 -5.56 0.69
C GLY A 187 -26.44 -5.38 0.33
N LEU A 188 -25.69 -4.51 1.02
CA LEU A 188 -24.27 -4.31 0.73
C LEU A 188 -23.44 -5.56 1.06
N GLN A 189 -22.87 -6.17 0.02
CA GLN A 189 -22.16 -7.45 0.13
C GLN A 189 -20.67 -7.26 0.45
N THR A 190 -20.35 -6.93 1.70
CA THR A 190 -18.95 -6.66 2.12
C THR A 190 -18.09 -7.91 2.36
N SER A 191 -18.59 -9.11 2.06
CA SER A 191 -17.93 -10.40 2.25
C SER A 191 -18.48 -11.45 1.28
N VAL A 192 -17.60 -12.31 0.75
CA VAL A 192 -18.02 -13.45 -0.07
C VAL A 192 -18.77 -14.47 0.77
N GLU A 193 -18.17 -14.92 1.88
CA GLU A 193 -18.72 -16.00 2.71
C GLU A 193 -19.99 -15.56 3.45
N LEU A 194 -19.99 -14.35 4.02
CA LEU A 194 -21.10 -13.90 4.85
C LEU A 194 -22.25 -13.27 4.04
N TYR A 195 -21.91 -12.57 2.96
CA TYR A 195 -22.88 -11.72 2.23
C TYR A 195 -23.00 -12.06 0.74
N GLN A 196 -22.44 -13.20 0.30
CA GLN A 196 -22.61 -13.77 -1.04
C GLN A 196 -22.14 -12.84 -2.17
N ALA A 197 -21.14 -12.01 -1.90
CA ALA A 197 -20.48 -11.24 -2.96
C ALA A 197 -19.91 -12.19 -4.02
N SER A 198 -19.93 -11.77 -5.29
CA SER A 198 -19.49 -12.63 -6.40
C SER A 198 -17.97 -12.88 -6.42
N GLY A 199 -17.19 -12.14 -5.63
CA GLY A 199 -15.74 -12.31 -5.51
C GLY A 199 -15.11 -11.21 -4.67
N ALA A 200 -13.92 -11.48 -4.13
CA ALA A 200 -13.24 -10.60 -3.17
C ALA A 200 -12.94 -9.18 -3.72
N GLN A 201 -12.79 -9.03 -5.04
CA GLN A 201 -12.58 -7.75 -5.70
C GLN A 201 -13.84 -6.84 -5.74
N ARG A 202 -15.02 -7.34 -5.36
CA ARG A 202 -16.30 -6.61 -5.47
C ARG A 202 -16.67 -5.89 -4.17
N GLY A 203 -15.71 -5.19 -3.57
CA GLY A 203 -15.95 -4.42 -2.35
C GLY A 203 -16.05 -5.26 -1.07
N CYS A 204 -15.41 -6.44 -1.06
CA CYS A 204 -15.42 -7.35 0.09
C CYS A 204 -14.47 -6.90 1.22
N ILE A 205 -14.58 -5.65 1.66
CA ILE A 205 -13.67 -5.04 2.63
C ILE A 205 -13.61 -5.77 3.98
N LEU A 206 -14.65 -6.54 4.33
CA LEU A 206 -14.69 -7.29 5.57
C LEU A 206 -13.77 -8.52 5.51
N ASP A 207 -13.63 -9.14 4.34
CA ASP A 207 -12.75 -10.30 4.14
C ASP A 207 -11.26 -9.96 4.33
N PHE A 208 -10.92 -8.67 4.22
CA PHE A 208 -9.56 -8.14 4.36
C PHE A 208 -9.33 -7.36 5.67
N VAL A 209 -10.31 -7.31 6.58
CA VAL A 209 -10.22 -6.51 7.81
C VAL A 209 -9.01 -6.88 8.68
N ASP A 210 -8.56 -8.14 8.64
CA ASP A 210 -7.37 -8.65 9.33
C ASP A 210 -6.17 -8.93 8.41
N HIS A 211 -6.22 -8.50 7.14
CA HIS A 211 -5.09 -8.68 6.22
C HIS A 211 -3.82 -8.06 6.85
N PRO A 212 -2.66 -8.74 6.84
CA PRO A 212 -1.44 -8.20 7.43
C PRO A 212 -1.06 -6.86 6.81
N LEU A 213 -0.65 -5.92 7.65
CA LEU A 213 -0.18 -4.59 7.23
C LEU A 213 1.37 -4.49 7.32
N ASN A 214 2.01 -5.64 7.50
CA ASN A 214 3.45 -5.85 7.54
C ASN A 214 3.79 -7.13 6.75
N ASN A 215 5.08 -7.49 6.67
CA ASN A 215 5.49 -8.68 5.91
C ASN A 215 5.30 -10.02 6.65
N ARG A 216 4.38 -10.13 7.63
CA ARG A 216 4.25 -11.34 8.48
C ARG A 216 4.07 -12.64 7.70
N TRP A 217 3.19 -12.67 6.71
CA TRP A 217 2.94 -13.91 5.95
C TRP A 217 4.17 -14.34 5.15
N TRP A 218 4.80 -13.40 4.44
CA TRP A 218 6.08 -13.63 3.77
C TRP A 218 7.15 -14.11 4.75
N TYR A 219 7.31 -13.41 5.88
CA TYR A 219 8.28 -13.73 6.92
C TYR A 219 8.10 -15.17 7.46
N GLN A 220 6.86 -15.59 7.72
CA GLN A 220 6.55 -16.95 8.15
C GLN A 220 6.98 -17.99 7.10
N ASP A 221 6.78 -17.70 5.82
CA ASP A 221 7.11 -18.64 4.74
C ASP A 221 8.61 -18.68 4.47
N GLU A 222 9.31 -17.54 4.54
CA GLU A 222 10.77 -17.50 4.46
C GLU A 222 11.42 -18.30 5.59
N LEU A 223 10.90 -18.19 6.83
CA LEU A 223 11.42 -18.99 7.94
C LEU A 223 11.15 -20.50 7.77
N LYS A 224 10.06 -20.90 7.10
CA LYS A 224 9.84 -22.31 6.73
C LYS A 224 10.87 -22.77 5.70
N LYS A 225 11.12 -21.97 4.64
CA LYS A 225 12.16 -22.27 3.64
C LYS A 225 13.54 -22.44 4.28
N ILE A 226 13.89 -21.58 5.25
CA ILE A 226 15.16 -21.67 6.00
C ILE A 226 15.28 -22.98 6.78
N ASN A 227 14.18 -23.50 7.34
CA ASN A 227 14.22 -24.78 8.05
C ASN A 227 14.58 -25.96 7.12
N GLU A 228 14.19 -25.88 5.85
CA GLU A 228 14.43 -26.91 4.82
C GLU A 228 15.87 -26.88 4.26
N LEU A 229 16.58 -25.76 4.40
CA LEU A 229 17.99 -25.67 3.99
C LEU A 229 18.86 -26.64 4.80
N LYS A 230 19.88 -27.21 4.14
CA LYS A 230 20.79 -28.17 4.77
C LYS A 230 22.00 -27.50 5.42
N ASN A 231 22.49 -26.41 4.83
CA ASN A 231 23.71 -25.73 5.25
C ASN A 231 23.38 -24.61 6.26
N VAL A 232 24.03 -24.64 7.43
CA VAL A 232 23.84 -23.62 8.48
C VAL A 232 24.27 -22.23 7.99
N SER A 233 25.35 -22.14 7.19
CA SER A 233 25.80 -20.86 6.63
C SER A 233 24.73 -20.26 5.70
N GLU A 234 24.08 -21.07 4.87
CA GLU A 234 22.99 -20.61 3.99
C GLU A 234 21.78 -20.11 4.80
N LYS A 235 21.42 -20.82 5.89
CA LYS A 235 20.36 -20.37 6.81
C LYS A 235 20.66 -18.99 7.39
N ILE A 236 21.89 -18.79 7.85
CA ILE A 236 22.32 -17.51 8.44
C ILE A 236 22.28 -16.40 7.40
N GLU A 237 22.78 -16.62 6.18
CA GLU A 237 22.74 -15.60 5.11
C GLU A 237 21.31 -15.25 4.68
N HIS A 238 20.40 -16.22 4.63
CA HIS A 238 18.99 -15.96 4.36
C HIS A 238 18.34 -15.15 5.48
N LEU A 239 18.59 -15.49 6.75
CA LEU A 239 18.13 -14.69 7.89
C LEU A 239 18.66 -13.25 7.87
N LYS A 240 19.92 -13.04 7.45
CA LYS A 240 20.47 -11.68 7.24
C LYS A 240 19.72 -10.96 6.14
N THR A 241 19.40 -11.64 5.03
CA THR A 241 18.64 -11.06 3.92
C THR A 241 17.26 -10.59 4.38
N ILE A 242 16.56 -11.38 5.20
CA ILE A 242 15.27 -10.99 5.78
C ILE A 242 15.42 -9.74 6.64
N ARG A 243 16.42 -9.71 7.54
CA ARG A 243 16.68 -8.61 8.47
C ARG A 243 17.04 -7.31 7.73
N ASP A 244 17.93 -7.41 6.76
CA ASP A 244 18.57 -6.27 6.09
C ASP A 244 17.81 -5.83 4.83
N TRP A 245 16.66 -6.45 4.52
CA TRP A 245 15.92 -6.20 3.27
C TRP A 245 15.72 -4.71 3.00
N GLU A 246 15.16 -3.97 3.97
CA GLU A 246 14.93 -2.52 3.82
C GLU A 246 16.11 -1.68 4.36
N ASN A 247 17.17 -2.32 4.84
CA ASN A 247 18.29 -1.68 5.54
C ASN A 247 19.64 -2.22 5.05
N PRO A 248 20.07 -1.90 3.80
CA PRO A 248 21.26 -2.47 3.17
C PRO A 248 22.62 -1.99 3.74
N GLY A 249 22.61 -1.27 4.87
CA GLY A 249 23.80 -0.79 5.56
C GLY A 249 24.25 0.63 5.17
N VAL A 250 25.30 1.09 5.86
CA VAL A 250 25.79 2.48 5.75
C VAL A 250 26.34 2.77 4.36
N GLY A 251 25.85 3.86 3.75
CA GLY A 251 26.25 4.29 2.40
C GLY A 251 25.60 3.48 1.28
N SER A 252 24.69 2.57 1.62
CA SER A 252 23.80 1.87 0.68
C SER A 252 22.39 2.48 0.71
N TYR A 253 21.61 2.22 -0.33
CA TYR A 253 20.27 2.76 -0.52
C TYR A 253 19.29 1.64 -0.89
N TYR A 254 18.02 1.83 -0.53
CA TYR A 254 16.91 0.93 -0.83
C TYR A 254 15.71 1.75 -1.28
N ASP A 255 15.02 1.27 -2.32
CA ASP A 255 13.83 1.89 -2.89
C ASP A 255 12.76 0.82 -3.17
N ASP A 256 11.60 0.98 -2.54
CA ASP A 256 10.36 0.21 -2.79
C ASP A 256 9.56 0.93 -3.88
N ILE A 257 9.69 0.48 -5.13
CA ILE A 257 9.53 1.29 -6.34
C ILE A 257 8.19 2.03 -6.44
N SER A 258 7.11 1.42 -5.99
CA SER A 258 5.76 2.00 -6.06
C SER A 258 5.20 2.44 -4.71
N ASN A 259 6.09 2.63 -3.72
CA ASN A 259 5.75 3.14 -2.40
C ASN A 259 6.36 4.53 -2.20
N ILE A 260 5.55 5.58 -2.42
CA ILE A 260 5.96 6.98 -2.32
C ILE A 260 6.67 7.33 -0.99
N ALA A 261 6.34 6.62 0.09
CA ALA A 261 6.95 6.86 1.40
C ALA A 261 8.34 6.22 1.57
N ASN A 262 8.71 5.31 0.68
CA ASN A 262 9.86 4.41 0.79
C ASN A 262 10.64 4.25 -0.53
N SER A 263 10.46 5.17 -1.48
CA SER A 263 11.22 5.25 -2.73
C SER A 263 11.77 6.66 -2.98
N PRO A 264 12.64 7.18 -2.09
CA PRO A 264 13.12 8.56 -2.16
C PRO A 264 13.88 8.89 -3.46
N HIS A 265 14.39 7.89 -4.19
CA HIS A 265 15.14 8.10 -5.43
C HIS A 265 14.31 7.87 -6.69
N VAL A 266 13.08 7.34 -6.58
CA VAL A 266 12.22 7.10 -7.76
C VAL A 266 11.59 8.42 -8.20
N THR A 267 11.85 8.81 -9.45
CA THR A 267 11.36 10.08 -10.02
C THR A 267 10.10 9.88 -10.87
N THR A 268 9.82 8.65 -11.28
CA THR A 268 8.60 8.28 -12.00
C THR A 268 7.43 8.10 -11.06
N THR A 269 6.25 8.51 -11.50
CA THR A 269 4.99 8.19 -10.84
C THR A 269 4.09 7.51 -11.84
N VAL A 270 3.45 6.43 -11.42
CA VAL A 270 2.43 5.76 -12.21
C VAL A 270 1.08 6.02 -11.55
N PHE A 271 0.11 6.42 -12.37
CA PHE A 271 -1.24 6.81 -11.94
C PHE A 271 -2.29 5.78 -12.39
N ASP A 272 -1.84 4.59 -12.76
CA ASP A 272 -2.70 3.52 -13.26
C ASP A 272 -2.95 2.50 -12.14
N ALA A 273 -4.17 1.98 -12.05
CA ALA A 273 -4.58 1.04 -11.00
C ALA A 273 -3.98 -0.37 -11.20
N VAL A 274 -3.03 -0.54 -12.13
CA VAL A 274 -2.44 -1.82 -12.55
C VAL A 274 -1.11 -2.15 -11.87
N ASP A 275 -0.57 -1.23 -11.08
CA ASP A 275 0.72 -1.39 -10.40
C ASP A 275 0.65 -2.25 -9.14
N PHE A 276 -0.52 -2.80 -8.84
CA PHE A 276 -0.77 -3.72 -7.74
C PHE A 276 -1.04 -5.12 -8.28
N VAL A 277 -0.24 -6.07 -7.83
CA VAL A 277 -0.37 -7.48 -8.19
C VAL A 277 -1.52 -8.10 -7.38
N TRP A 278 -2.61 -8.47 -8.07
CA TRP A 278 -3.69 -9.24 -7.45
C TRP A 278 -3.48 -10.75 -7.63
N LEU A 279 -2.96 -11.41 -6.59
CA LEU A 279 -2.74 -12.86 -6.54
C LEU A 279 -3.53 -13.49 -5.39
N ASP A 280 -3.87 -14.77 -5.54
CA ASP A 280 -4.52 -15.59 -4.50
C ASP A 280 -5.76 -14.89 -3.89
N ASP A 281 -6.59 -14.29 -4.73
CA ASP A 281 -7.76 -13.51 -4.31
C ASP A 281 -7.44 -12.39 -3.31
N GLY A 282 -6.28 -11.74 -3.48
CA GLY A 282 -5.80 -10.66 -2.64
C GLY A 282 -5.17 -11.14 -1.33
N LYS A 283 -4.93 -12.46 -1.18
CA LYS A 283 -4.31 -13.06 0.01
C LYS A 283 -2.89 -13.56 -0.27
N SER A 284 -2.19 -12.89 -1.19
CA SER A 284 -0.83 -13.25 -1.55
C SER A 284 0.10 -13.22 -0.34
N ARG A 285 0.98 -14.22 -0.26
CA ARG A 285 1.97 -14.36 0.82
C ARG A 285 3.37 -13.88 0.40
N ILE A 286 3.51 -13.35 -0.81
CA ILE A 286 4.73 -12.65 -1.23
C ILE A 286 4.86 -11.35 -0.45
N ARG A 287 6.09 -10.82 -0.37
CA ARG A 287 6.42 -9.57 0.31
C ARG A 287 5.56 -8.43 -0.22
N LEU A 288 5.17 -7.50 0.66
CA LEU A 288 4.32 -6.37 0.28
C LEU A 288 4.96 -5.50 -0.81
N SER A 289 6.27 -5.26 -0.77
CA SER A 289 6.97 -4.53 -1.84
C SER A 289 6.95 -5.29 -3.17
N SER A 290 7.03 -6.62 -3.16
CA SER A 290 6.88 -7.45 -4.38
C SER A 290 5.48 -7.39 -5.01
N GLN A 291 4.48 -6.86 -4.31
CA GLN A 291 3.11 -6.71 -4.82
C GLN A 291 2.88 -5.35 -5.49
N VAL A 292 3.82 -4.42 -5.38
CA VAL A 292 3.76 -3.10 -6.01
C VAL A 292 4.95 -2.92 -6.95
N TYR A 293 4.74 -2.37 -8.14
CA TYR A 293 5.80 -2.35 -9.15
C TYR A 293 5.65 -1.22 -10.16
N GLN A 294 6.73 -0.96 -10.90
CA GLN A 294 6.71 -0.25 -12.17
C GLN A 294 7.40 -1.11 -13.23
N ASN A 295 7.00 -0.97 -14.49
CA ASN A 295 7.65 -1.71 -15.58
C ASN A 295 9.05 -1.13 -15.88
N ASP A 296 9.16 0.20 -15.85
CA ASP A 296 10.31 0.97 -16.31
C ASP A 296 10.56 2.21 -15.43
N PRO A 297 10.82 2.04 -14.12
CA PRO A 297 11.05 3.17 -13.21
C PRO A 297 12.33 3.93 -13.55
N ILE A 298 12.39 5.22 -13.20
CA ILE A 298 13.63 6.02 -13.25
C ILE A 298 14.06 6.33 -11.82
N LEU A 299 15.31 6.02 -11.49
CA LEU A 299 15.88 6.33 -10.18
C LEU A 299 17.06 7.30 -10.32
N GLU A 300 17.12 8.29 -9.44
CA GLU A 300 18.20 9.26 -9.36
C GLU A 300 18.87 9.20 -7.99
N TYR A 301 20.15 8.81 -7.97
CA TYR A 301 20.95 8.79 -6.75
C TYR A 301 21.91 9.97 -6.75
N GLU A 302 22.00 10.65 -5.61
CA GLU A 302 22.91 11.78 -5.41
C GLU A 302 23.78 11.59 -4.15
N ASN A 303 24.87 12.35 -4.07
CA ASN A 303 25.81 12.35 -2.95
C ASN A 303 26.47 10.98 -2.70
N LEU A 304 26.72 10.23 -3.78
CA LEU A 304 27.48 8.99 -3.73
C LEU A 304 28.95 9.26 -3.40
N ASP A 305 29.61 8.31 -2.75
CA ASP A 305 31.05 8.37 -2.50
C ASP A 305 31.80 8.05 -3.80
N PRO A 306 32.49 9.02 -4.42
CA PRO A 306 33.14 8.84 -5.73
C PRO A 306 34.30 7.84 -5.69
N ASN A 307 34.77 7.48 -4.49
CA ASN A 307 35.85 6.52 -4.30
C ASN A 307 35.35 5.10 -4.00
N ALA A 308 34.07 4.96 -3.65
CA ALA A 308 33.47 3.68 -3.33
C ALA A 308 33.18 2.83 -4.57
N ARG A 309 32.90 1.55 -4.32
CA ARG A 309 32.35 0.64 -5.34
C ARG A 309 30.91 0.33 -4.96
N TYR A 310 30.07 0.18 -5.98
CA TYR A 310 28.66 -0.12 -5.79
C TYR A 310 28.25 -1.35 -6.60
N ILE A 311 27.31 -2.11 -6.04
CA ILE A 311 26.54 -3.11 -6.75
C ILE A 311 25.10 -2.64 -6.76
N LEU A 312 24.48 -2.64 -7.92
CA LEU A 312 23.05 -2.44 -8.04
C LEU A 312 22.38 -3.81 -8.02
N ARG A 313 21.55 -4.05 -7.01
CA ARG A 313 20.72 -5.25 -6.87
C ARG A 313 19.28 -4.84 -7.08
N LEU A 314 18.48 -5.70 -7.67
CA LEU A 314 17.03 -5.49 -7.78
C LEU A 314 16.26 -6.81 -7.75
N THR A 315 14.97 -6.73 -7.47
CA THR A 315 14.00 -7.82 -7.64
C THR A 315 12.77 -7.33 -8.39
N GLY A 316 11.99 -8.29 -8.88
CA GLY A 316 10.79 -8.07 -9.68
C GLY A 316 10.38 -9.37 -10.36
N TYR A 317 9.76 -9.27 -11.52
CA TYR A 317 9.42 -10.44 -12.36
C TYR A 317 9.92 -10.21 -13.78
N GLY A 318 10.37 -11.28 -14.44
CA GLY A 318 10.82 -11.22 -15.83
C GLY A 318 12.20 -10.57 -15.99
N ASP A 319 12.38 -9.86 -17.10
CA ASP A 319 13.58 -9.17 -17.51
C ASP A 319 13.75 -7.79 -16.85
N ALA A 320 15.01 -7.38 -16.64
CA ALA A 320 15.37 -6.06 -16.16
C ALA A 320 16.52 -5.53 -17.00
N LEU A 321 16.18 -4.75 -18.03
CA LEU A 321 17.09 -4.27 -19.05
C LEU A 321 17.77 -2.96 -18.61
N LEU A 322 18.63 -3.05 -17.59
CA LEU A 322 19.14 -1.93 -16.81
C LEU A 322 20.20 -1.08 -17.53
N ARG A 323 20.10 0.24 -17.37
CA ARG A 323 21.14 1.21 -17.73
C ARG A 323 21.53 2.08 -16.55
N ILE A 324 22.79 2.49 -16.51
CA ILE A 324 23.30 3.55 -15.63
C ILE A 324 23.89 4.65 -16.51
N ASP A 325 23.40 5.88 -16.37
CA ASP A 325 23.81 7.05 -17.16
C ASP A 325 23.79 6.80 -18.68
N GLY A 326 22.73 6.09 -19.12
CA GLY A 326 22.52 5.71 -20.51
C GLY A 326 23.34 4.48 -20.98
N GLU A 327 24.28 3.98 -20.18
CA GLU A 327 25.07 2.79 -20.50
C GLU A 327 24.37 1.50 -20.03
N ARG A 328 24.21 0.55 -20.96
CA ARG A 328 23.65 -0.77 -20.67
C ARG A 328 24.65 -1.63 -19.90
N LEU A 329 24.22 -2.18 -18.77
CA LEU A 329 25.02 -3.08 -17.96
C LEU A 329 24.64 -4.55 -18.17
N GLU A 330 25.66 -5.41 -18.11
CA GLU A 330 25.49 -6.86 -18.07
C GLU A 330 25.39 -7.33 -16.61
N PRO A 331 24.48 -8.27 -16.29
CA PRO A 331 24.29 -8.76 -14.94
C PRO A 331 25.37 -9.75 -14.53
N THR A 332 25.74 -9.74 -13.25
CA THR A 332 26.52 -10.82 -12.61
C THR A 332 25.63 -11.93 -12.06
N LEU A 333 24.37 -11.62 -11.78
CA LEU A 333 23.31 -12.54 -11.38
C LEU A 333 22.01 -12.10 -12.07
N TYR A 334 21.24 -13.02 -12.64
CA TYR A 334 20.06 -12.64 -13.42
C TYR A 334 18.90 -13.63 -13.30
N ASN A 335 18.36 -13.74 -12.10
CA ASN A 335 17.19 -14.57 -11.84
C ASN A 335 15.89 -13.84 -12.21
N LYS A 336 14.99 -14.51 -12.94
CA LYS A 336 13.77 -13.90 -13.49
C LYS A 336 12.51 -14.10 -12.65
N GLU A 337 12.55 -15.01 -11.68
CA GLU A 337 11.41 -15.30 -10.82
C GLU A 337 11.20 -14.23 -9.74
N ILE A 338 9.95 -14.15 -9.24
CA ILE A 338 9.57 -13.25 -8.15
C ILE A 338 10.45 -13.47 -6.92
N GLU A 339 10.82 -12.38 -6.24
CA GLU A 339 11.66 -12.37 -5.03
C GLU A 339 13.07 -12.96 -5.22
N GLN A 340 13.51 -13.14 -6.46
CA GLN A 340 14.89 -13.49 -6.77
C GLN A 340 15.65 -12.28 -7.31
N PHE A 341 16.94 -12.25 -6.99
CA PHE A 341 17.77 -11.08 -7.27
C PHE A 341 18.39 -11.10 -8.67
N LYS A 342 18.51 -9.89 -9.21
CA LYS A 342 19.41 -9.55 -10.30
C LYS A 342 20.47 -8.59 -9.76
N GLU A 343 21.73 -8.76 -10.16
CA GLU A 343 22.85 -7.93 -9.68
C GLU A 343 23.71 -7.42 -10.82
N PHE A 344 24.15 -6.17 -10.72
CA PHE A 344 24.95 -5.47 -11.71
C PHE A 344 26.09 -4.75 -11.01
N ILE A 345 27.32 -4.85 -11.55
CA ILE A 345 28.45 -4.08 -11.06
C ILE A 345 28.34 -2.66 -11.61
N VAL A 346 28.31 -1.66 -10.73
CA VAL A 346 28.30 -0.25 -11.14
C VAL A 346 29.72 0.17 -11.53
N PRO A 347 29.97 0.61 -12.78
CA PRO A 347 31.30 1.04 -13.18
C PRO A 347 31.78 2.24 -12.36
N LYS A 348 33.01 2.19 -11.82
CA LYS A 348 33.52 3.32 -11.01
C LYS A 348 33.50 4.68 -11.74
N ARG A 349 33.66 4.66 -13.06
CA ARG A 349 33.67 5.88 -13.88
C ARG A 349 32.34 6.63 -13.90
N VAL A 350 31.21 5.95 -13.71
CA VAL A 350 29.89 6.61 -13.68
C VAL A 350 29.57 7.23 -12.32
N VAL A 351 30.26 6.80 -11.24
CA VAL A 351 30.05 7.33 -9.88
C VAL A 351 30.91 8.57 -9.59
N GLY A 352 31.78 8.98 -10.52
CA GLY A 352 32.87 9.93 -10.27
C GLY A 352 32.41 11.34 -9.88
N ASP A 353 31.22 11.76 -10.32
CA ASP A 353 30.59 13.05 -9.98
C ASP A 353 29.64 12.96 -8.78
N GLY A 354 29.52 11.78 -8.16
CA GLY A 354 28.66 11.52 -7.01
C GLY A 354 27.19 11.37 -7.35
N LYS A 355 26.82 11.23 -8.63
CA LYS A 355 25.45 11.02 -9.08
C LYS A 355 25.37 9.86 -10.07
N ILE A 356 24.24 9.17 -10.09
CA ILE A 356 23.90 8.24 -11.18
C ILE A 356 22.40 8.28 -11.44
N THR A 357 22.02 8.07 -12.69
CA THR A 357 20.64 7.82 -13.12
C THR A 357 20.49 6.38 -13.56
N VAL A 358 19.56 5.66 -12.94
CA VAL A 358 19.20 4.28 -13.27
C VAL A 358 17.92 4.29 -14.08
N THR A 359 17.95 3.60 -15.23
CA THR A 359 16.80 3.46 -16.13
C THR A 359 16.68 2.02 -16.62
N PHE A 360 15.50 1.65 -17.13
CA PHE A 360 15.23 0.32 -17.66
C PHE A 360 14.65 0.43 -19.07
N ASP A 361 15.25 -0.27 -20.03
CA ASP A 361 14.63 -0.42 -21.36
C ASP A 361 13.44 -1.37 -21.25
N ARG A 362 12.38 -1.13 -22.02
CA ARG A 362 11.23 -2.05 -22.05
C ARG A 362 11.56 -3.31 -22.86
N PRO A 363 11.42 -4.53 -22.30
CA PRO A 363 11.53 -5.75 -23.08
C PRO A 363 10.40 -5.85 -24.13
N GLU A 364 10.66 -6.54 -25.24
CA GLU A 364 9.64 -6.82 -26.24
C GLU A 364 8.74 -7.97 -25.78
N GLU A 365 7.58 -7.62 -25.20
CA GLU A 365 6.64 -8.55 -24.59
C GLU A 365 5.21 -8.36 -25.11
N SER A 366 5.04 -7.71 -26.26
CA SER A 366 3.72 -7.44 -26.84
C SER A 366 2.92 -8.71 -27.18
N ASN A 367 3.57 -9.87 -27.18
CA ASN A 367 3.01 -11.18 -27.48
C ASN A 367 2.44 -11.94 -26.26
N ILE A 368 2.60 -11.42 -25.04
CA ILE A 368 2.09 -12.04 -23.80
C ILE A 368 1.06 -11.14 -23.11
N ASN A 369 0.40 -11.67 -22.07
CA ASN A 369 -0.56 -10.89 -21.28
C ASN A 369 0.20 -9.81 -20.49
N TRP A 370 -0.39 -8.62 -20.36
CA TRP A 370 0.21 -7.52 -19.60
C TRP A 370 0.50 -7.88 -18.13
N ARG A 371 -0.24 -8.84 -17.55
CA ARG A 371 0.01 -9.34 -16.18
C ARG A 371 1.32 -10.10 -16.04
N ASP A 372 1.81 -10.63 -17.15
CA ASP A 372 3.04 -11.40 -17.25
C ASP A 372 4.20 -10.53 -17.76
N TYR A 373 4.00 -9.21 -17.92
CA TYR A 373 5.06 -8.30 -18.30
C TYR A 373 6.13 -8.20 -17.22
N SER A 374 7.35 -7.97 -17.69
CA SER A 374 8.49 -7.68 -16.86
C SER A 374 8.26 -6.43 -16.01
N ARG A 375 8.65 -6.51 -14.75
CA ARG A 375 8.40 -5.48 -13.74
C ARG A 375 9.48 -5.44 -12.67
N ILE A 376 9.67 -4.26 -12.08
CA ILE A 376 10.63 -3.99 -11.01
C ILE A 376 9.86 -3.59 -9.74
N SER A 377 10.16 -4.26 -8.62
CA SER A 377 9.49 -4.01 -7.33
C SER A 377 10.40 -3.33 -6.32
N ASP A 378 11.67 -3.73 -6.25
CA ASP A 378 12.63 -3.21 -5.28
C ASP A 378 14.00 -3.02 -5.96
N VAL A 379 14.69 -1.94 -5.58
CA VAL A 379 16.07 -1.65 -6.02
C VAL A 379 16.94 -1.33 -4.80
N TRP A 380 18.16 -1.85 -4.82
CA TRP A 380 19.21 -1.53 -3.86
C TRP A 380 20.45 -1.04 -4.58
N LEU A 381 21.02 0.06 -4.09
CA LEU A 381 22.37 0.48 -4.44
C LEU A 381 23.28 0.19 -3.26
N ILE A 382 24.05 -0.90 -3.35
CA ILE A 382 24.82 -1.47 -2.23
C ILE A 382 26.27 -1.04 -2.33
N LYS A 383 26.77 -0.31 -1.31
CA LYS A 383 28.18 0.04 -1.19
C LYS A 383 29.02 -1.19 -0.81
N ARG A 384 30.18 -1.35 -1.46
CA ARG A 384 31.11 -2.48 -1.27
C ARG A 384 32.47 -2.06 -0.76
#